data_AF-A0AAE9Z2P7-F1
#
_entry.id   AF-A0AAE9Z2P7-F1
#
_cell.length_a   1.000
_cell.length_b   1.000
_cell.length_c   1.000
_cell.angle_alpha   90.00
_cell.angle_beta   90.00
_cell.angle_gamma   90.00
#
_symmetry.space_group_name_H-M   'P 1'
#
loop_
_entity.id
_entity.type
_entity.pdbx_description
1 polymer ?
#
loop_
_entity_poly.entity_id
_entity_poly.type
_entity_poly.pdbx_seq_one_letter_code
_entity_poly.pdbx_strand_id
1 'polypeptide(L)' 'MPKKDDNCYCINHPDEVMIKNDGFSAITSLKKVAGEVIFDPGSGVPIVTYMCLKCGYIENYTAQFDASWSA' A
#
# COMPACT_ATOMS: atom_id res chain seq x y z
N MET A 1 -7.90 -5.68 -7.72
CA MET A 1 -8.16 -7.02 -7.16
C MET A 1 -9.64 -7.40 -7.23
N PRO A 2 -9.96 -8.65 -7.62
CA PRO A 2 -11.28 -9.23 -7.38
C PRO A 2 -11.56 -9.36 -5.88
N LYS A 3 -12.74 -8.88 -5.45
CA LYS A 3 -13.29 -9.18 -4.13
C LYS A 3 -14.27 -10.34 -4.26
N LYS A 4 -14.10 -11.36 -3.43
CA LYS A 4 -15.03 -12.47 -3.26
C LYS A 4 -15.18 -12.66 -1.77
N ASP A 5 -16.43 -12.68 -1.29
CA ASP A 5 -16.72 -12.64 0.14
C ASP A 5 -16.03 -11.44 0.81
N ASP A 6 -15.53 -11.60 2.04
CA ASP A 6 -14.78 -10.57 2.77
C ASP A 6 -13.28 -10.51 2.39
N ASN A 7 -12.85 -11.31 1.40
CA ASN A 7 -11.45 -11.47 1.04
C ASN A 7 -11.10 -10.84 -0.32
N CYS A 8 -9.84 -10.43 -0.43
CA CYS A 8 -9.26 -9.90 -1.67
C CYS A 8 -8.36 -10.96 -2.31
N TYR A 9 -8.54 -11.22 -3.61
CA TYR A 9 -7.83 -12.30 -4.31
C TYR A 9 -6.84 -11.77 -5.35
N CYS A 10 -5.82 -12.55 -5.66
CA CYS A 10 -4.85 -12.22 -6.68
C CYS A 10 -5.49 -12.26 -8.08
N ILE A 11 -5.26 -11.23 -8.89
CA ILE A 11 -5.75 -11.18 -10.27
C ILE A 11 -5.16 -12.30 -11.15
N ASN A 12 -3.94 -12.75 -10.83
CA ASN A 12 -3.24 -13.81 -11.56
C ASN A 12 -3.49 -15.21 -10.98
N HIS A 13 -3.97 -15.29 -9.72
CA HIS A 13 -4.23 -16.55 -9.03
C HIS A 13 -5.58 -16.45 -8.31
N PRO A 14 -6.69 -16.81 -8.97
CA PRO A 14 -8.05 -16.55 -8.48
C PRO A 14 -8.43 -17.20 -7.14
N ASP A 15 -7.62 -18.18 -6.70
CA ASP A 15 -7.80 -18.94 -5.46
C ASP A 15 -6.85 -18.47 -4.34
N GLU A 16 -5.95 -17.53 -4.63
CA GLU A 16 -4.98 -17.03 -3.65
C GLU A 16 -5.46 -15.72 -3.04
N VAL A 17 -5.71 -15.75 -1.73
CA VAL A 17 -6.02 -14.55 -0.95
C VAL A 17 -4.77 -13.68 -0.86
N MET A 18 -4.92 -12.40 -1.16
CA MET A 18 -3.87 -11.40 -0.98
C MET A 18 -3.83 -10.95 0.47
N ILE A 19 -2.64 -10.87 1.03
CA ILE A 19 -2.42 -10.40 2.39
C ILE A 19 -2.38 -8.88 2.38
N LYS A 20 -3.22 -8.27 3.20
CA LYS A 20 -3.17 -6.84 3.48
C LYS A 20 -1.95 -6.55 4.36
N ASN A 21 -1.15 -5.56 4.00
CA ASN A 21 -0.12 -5.06 4.90
C ASN A 21 -0.78 -4.29 6.04
N ASP A 22 -0.57 -4.74 7.28
CA ASP A 22 -1.11 -4.10 8.49
C ASP A 22 -0.25 -2.93 8.98
N GLY A 23 0.94 -2.74 8.41
CA GLY A 23 1.81 -1.61 8.71
C GLY A 23 1.40 -0.31 7.98
N PHE A 24 1.71 0.84 8.59
CA PHE A 24 1.55 2.13 7.92
C PHE A 24 2.58 2.28 6.79
N SER A 25 2.10 2.45 5.57
CA SER A 25 2.93 2.63 4.37
C SER A 25 2.52 3.92 3.67
N ALA A 26 3.50 4.64 3.08
CA ALA A 26 3.24 5.85 2.32
C ALA A 26 4.13 5.93 1.08
N ILE A 27 3.58 6.46 -0.01
CA ILE A 27 4.37 6.88 -1.18
C ILE A 27 4.78 8.32 -0.93
N THR A 28 6.09 8.57 -0.84
CA THR A 28 6.63 9.91 -0.64
C THR A 28 7.51 10.35 -1.82
N SER A 29 7.58 11.66 -2.04
CA SER A 29 8.46 12.23 -3.06
C SER A 29 9.91 12.22 -2.59
N LEU A 30 10.81 11.88 -3.50
CA LEU A 30 12.25 11.97 -3.28
C LEU A 30 12.76 13.32 -3.80
N LYS A 31 13.41 14.10 -2.95
CA LYS A 31 14.07 15.36 -3.35
C LYS A 31 15.58 15.17 -3.35
N LYS A 32 16.24 15.60 -4.43
CA LYS A 32 17.70 15.65 -4.52
C LYS A 32 18.16 17.09 -4.34
N VAL A 33 18.93 17.37 -3.29
CA VAL A 33 19.47 18.71 -2.99
C VAL A 33 20.95 18.57 -2.69
N ALA A 34 21.81 19.28 -3.43
CA ALA A 34 23.26 19.30 -3.22
C ALA A 34 23.96 17.92 -3.12
N GLY A 35 23.44 16.90 -3.81
CA GLY A 35 23.98 15.54 -3.78
C GLY A 35 23.39 14.63 -2.69
N GLU A 36 22.55 15.17 -1.82
CA GLU A 36 21.82 14.42 -0.79
C GLU A 36 20.43 14.01 -1.27
N VAL A 37 19.94 12.91 -0.72
CA VAL A 37 18.59 12.38 -0.95
C VAL A 37 17.75 12.65 0.30
N ILE A 38 16.72 13.48 0.16
CA ILE A 38 15.83 13.86 1.25
C ILE A 38 14.45 13.26 0.98
N PHE A 39 13.94 12.53 1.97
CA PHE A 39 12.56 12.11 2.05
C PHE A 39 11.87 12.98 3.09
N ASP A 40 10.76 13.63 2.70
CA ASP A 40 9.95 14.40 3.64
C ASP A 40 8.85 13.48 4.21
N PRO A 41 9.00 13.02 5.47
CA PRO A 41 8.07 12.04 6.06
C PRO A 41 6.66 12.62 6.27
N GLY A 42 6.50 13.95 6.32
CA GLY A 42 5.20 14.61 6.47
C GLY A 42 4.45 14.81 5.15
N SER A 43 5.07 14.52 4.01
CA SER A 43 4.53 14.80 2.68
C SER A 43 3.97 13.58 1.92
N GLY A 44 4.07 12.39 2.53
CA GLY A 44 3.69 11.13 1.88
C GLY A 44 2.17 10.98 1.71
N VAL A 45 1.76 10.28 0.65
CA VAL A 45 0.39 9.80 0.49
C VAL A 45 0.30 8.42 1.15
N PRO A 46 -0.48 8.26 2.23
CA PRO A 46 -0.66 6.96 2.86
C PRO A 46 -1.33 5.97 1.91
N ILE A 47 -0.87 4.72 1.94
CA ILE A 47 -1.36 3.66 1.07
C ILE A 47 -1.69 2.40 1.85
N VAL A 48 -2.68 1.66 1.35
CA VAL A 48 -2.97 0.29 1.73
C VAL A 48 -2.38 -0.63 0.68
N THR A 49 -1.51 -1.54 1.10
CA THR A 49 -0.83 -2.50 0.23
C THR A 49 -1.43 -3.88 0.39
N TYR A 50 -1.69 -4.56 -0.73
CA TYR A 50 -2.04 -5.98 -0.77
C TYR A 50 -0.98 -6.74 -1.55
N MET A 51 -0.58 -7.93 -1.06
CA MET A 51 0.44 -8.76 -1.68
C MET A 51 -0.04 -10.20 -1.86
N CYS A 52 0.17 -10.76 -3.05
CA CYS A 52 0.05 -12.20 -3.28
C CYS A 52 1.37 -12.89 -2.96
N LEU A 53 1.40 -13.76 -1.94
CA LEU A 53 2.62 -14.47 -1.55
C LEU A 53 3.09 -15.51 -2.58
N LYS A 54 2.21 -15.95 -3.49
CA LYS A 54 2.54 -16.95 -4.51
C LYS A 54 3.38 -16.40 -5.66
N CYS A 55 3.06 -15.19 -6.15
CA CYS A 55 3.73 -14.61 -7.31
C CYS A 55 4.33 -13.23 -7.07
N GLY A 56 4.21 -12.68 -5.85
CA GLY A 56 4.72 -11.36 -5.51
C GLY A 56 3.96 -10.20 -6.17
N TYR A 57 2.78 -10.45 -6.74
CA TYR A 57 1.95 -9.37 -7.27
C TYR A 57 1.48 -8.45 -6.15
N ILE A 58 1.63 -7.14 -6.36
CA ILE A 58 1.33 -6.10 -5.38
C ILE A 58 0.30 -5.13 -5.99
N GLU A 59 -0.71 -4.78 -5.21
CA GLU A 59 -1.60 -3.65 -5.49
C GLU A 59 -1.54 -2.64 -4.35
N ASN A 60 -1.49 -1.35 -4.70
CA ASN A 60 -1.49 -0.24 -3.75
C ASN A 60 -2.71 0.64 -4.00
N TYR A 61 -3.39 0.98 -2.92
CA TYR A 61 -4.55 1.87 -2.92
C TYR A 61 -4.25 3.07 -2.05
N THR A 62 -4.67 4.27 -2.45
CA THR A 62 -4.63 5.42 -1.56
C THR A 62 -5.51 5.15 -0.35
N ALA A 63 -4.98 5.35 0.85
CA ALA A 63 -5.78 5.23 2.04
C ALA A 63 -6.81 6.37 2.06
N GLN A 64 -8.06 6.04 2.36
CA GLN A 64 -9.07 7.06 2.62
C GLN A 64 -8.94 7.49 4.07
N PHE A 65 -8.79 8.79 4.27
CA PHE A 65 -8.83 9.37 5.60
C PHE A 65 -10.23 9.19 6.19
N ASP A 66 -10.30 8.69 7.41
CA ASP A 66 -11.54 8.60 8.16
C ASP A 66 -11.35 9.09 9.61
N ALA A 67 -12.44 9.22 10.34
CA ALA A 67 -12.45 9.77 11.70
C ALA A 67 -11.68 8.92 12.73
N SER A 68 -11.26 7.69 12.40
CA SER A 68 -10.47 6.83 13.29
C SER A 68 -8.96 7.13 13.27
N TRP A 69 -8.51 8.00 12.37
CA TRP A 69 -7.12 8.44 12.28
C TRP A 69 -6.84 9.49 13.35
N SER A 70 -6.52 9.04 14.56
CA SER A 70 -6.02 9.92 15.62
C SER A 70 -4.55 10.27 15.40
N ALA A 71 -4.24 11.56 15.47
CA ALA A 71 -2.88 12.09 15.50
C ALA A 71 -2.12 11.73 16.79
#